data_AF-K3X6P0-F1
#
_entry.id   AF-K3X6P0-F1
#
_cell.length_a   1.000
_cell.length_b   1.000
_cell.length_c   1.000
_cell.angle_alpha   90.00
_cell.angle_beta   90.00
_cell.angle_gamma   90.00
#
_symmetry.space_group_name_H-M   'P 1'
#
loop_
_entity.id
_entity.type
_entity.pdbx_description
1 polymer ?
#
loop_
_entity_poly.entity_id
_entity_poly.type
_entity_poly.pdbx_seq_one_letter_code
_entity_poly.pdbx_strand_id
1 'polypeptide(L)'
;MTELMRALLSGAVAVGVAQGARMAGNVTYCGDASHVALTTCNTGALPCGADQPCVQYPSGAAATCSEASRNDCEAYDATCTFQCLGAYNTMSAKWTLFIKDPKTTDGAVVGSTDPFPSAPVDKITSAAFSDETKAIQITGFDNTNIQKGSVKTVSFDADAFSAVAVLENLVITNVDLSTAASGLLPQSVSSLYLENCNLNAFPQDIATMRNLANLHFTKNVIAEMPANGSTVATALQKAKLLDLSANALTKFDLVLPEVTTLDLSQNQITTFPTAVFSMTKLTSLNLTGNSISSLQLTQDQYTMLKRLSAGALGISSVSGSCASGATEGKVLDSVVCVSASAGGSTTTEEKKSSSNSVVVIRA
;
A
#
# COMPACT_ATOMS: atom_id res chain seq x y z
N MET A 1 -51.90 11.18 -64.42
CA MET A 1 -52.10 9.79 -63.94
C MET A 1 -50.72 9.20 -63.78
N THR A 2 -50.22 9.29 -62.54
CA THR A 2 -49.03 8.62 -61.98
C THR A 2 -47.85 8.38 -62.94
N GLU A 3 -47.11 9.47 -63.15
CA GLU A 3 -45.64 9.52 -63.17
C GLU A 3 -44.98 8.47 -62.24
N LEU A 4 -43.79 7.91 -62.49
CA LEU A 4 -42.69 8.43 -63.28
C LEU A 4 -41.80 7.29 -63.80
N MET A 5 -41.50 7.42 -65.08
CA MET A 5 -40.43 6.82 -65.86
C MET A 5 -39.03 6.90 -65.24
N ARG A 6 -38.24 5.84 -65.54
CA ARG A 6 -36.84 5.84 -66.03
C ARG A 6 -35.74 6.33 -65.07
N ALA A 7 -34.56 5.70 -64.99
CA ALA A 7 -33.97 4.59 -65.74
C ALA A 7 -32.86 3.95 -64.89
N LEU A 8 -32.83 2.62 -64.91
CA LEU A 8 -31.69 1.79 -64.56
C LEU A 8 -30.66 1.89 -65.67
N LEU A 9 -29.39 2.22 -65.35
CA LEU A 9 -28.24 1.79 -66.14
C LEU A 9 -26.97 1.79 -65.26
N SER A 10 -26.27 0.66 -65.36
CA SER A 10 -24.90 0.36 -64.95
C SER A 10 -24.57 0.47 -63.46
N GLY A 11 -24.63 -0.68 -62.79
CA GLY A 11 -23.82 -0.93 -61.61
C GLY A 11 -22.38 -1.28 -62.01
N ALA A 12 -21.41 -0.63 -61.38
CA ALA A 12 -20.09 -1.16 -61.08
C ALA A 12 -19.38 -0.25 -60.04
N VAL A 13 -19.38 -0.74 -58.80
CA VAL A 13 -18.36 -0.68 -57.75
C VAL A 13 -17.50 0.60 -57.60
N ALA A 14 -17.67 1.27 -56.45
CA ALA A 14 -16.58 1.92 -55.74
C ALA A 14 -16.75 1.69 -54.22
N VAL A 15 -15.77 1.03 -53.62
CA VAL A 15 -15.57 0.92 -52.17
C VAL A 15 -15.18 2.30 -51.65
N GLY A 16 -15.94 2.83 -50.69
CA GLY A 16 -15.66 4.11 -50.05
C GLY A 16 -16.02 4.03 -48.56
N VAL A 17 -14.99 3.94 -47.73
CA VAL A 17 -15.06 4.04 -46.27
C VAL A 17 -15.57 5.44 -45.92
N ALA A 18 -16.74 5.54 -45.27
CA ALA A 18 -17.21 6.78 -44.71
C ALA A 18 -16.82 6.88 -43.24
N GLN A 19 -15.84 7.75 -42.96
CA GLN A 19 -15.63 8.34 -41.65
C GLN A 19 -16.91 9.10 -41.23
N GLY A 20 -17.52 8.68 -40.12
CA GLY A 20 -18.61 9.38 -39.44
C GLY A 20 -18.09 10.05 -38.16
N ALA A 21 -18.43 11.32 -38.00
CA ALA A 21 -17.85 12.28 -37.09
C ALA A 21 -17.88 11.93 -35.59
N ARG A 22 -16.82 12.37 -34.88
CA ARG A 22 -16.77 12.56 -33.44
C ARG A 22 -17.92 13.48 -33.01
N MET A 23 -18.81 12.98 -32.15
CA MET A 23 -19.51 13.83 -31.18
C MET A 23 -18.78 13.66 -29.84
N ALA A 24 -18.12 14.72 -29.39
CA ALA A 24 -17.68 14.85 -28.01
C ALA A 24 -18.95 15.10 -27.17
N GLY A 25 -19.58 14.03 -26.70
CA GLY A 25 -20.59 14.11 -25.66
C GLY A 25 -19.89 14.28 -24.32
N ASN A 26 -20.30 15.29 -23.55
CA ASN A 26 -19.90 15.37 -22.14
C ASN A 26 -20.51 14.18 -21.40
N VAL A 27 -19.65 13.29 -20.87
CA VAL A 27 -20.05 12.23 -19.95
C VAL A 27 -20.47 12.91 -18.66
N THR A 28 -21.75 12.81 -18.32
CA THR A 28 -22.28 13.39 -17.09
C THR A 28 -22.31 12.25 -16.08
N TYR A 29 -21.41 12.30 -15.11
CA TYR A 29 -21.38 11.34 -14.01
C TYR A 29 -22.61 11.55 -13.13
N CYS A 30 -23.17 10.46 -12.59
CA CYS A 30 -24.44 10.47 -11.85
C CYS A 30 -24.43 11.66 -10.86
N GLY A 31 -25.28 12.64 -11.14
CA GLY A 31 -25.27 13.92 -10.44
C GLY A 31 -25.78 13.74 -9.02
N ASP A 32 -24.94 14.07 -8.05
CA ASP A 32 -25.30 14.46 -6.69
C ASP A 32 -26.17 13.45 -5.91
N ALA A 33 -25.56 12.33 -5.51
CA ALA A 33 -25.91 11.64 -4.25
C ALA A 33 -24.80 10.65 -3.86
N SER A 34 -24.66 10.37 -2.56
CA SER A 34 -23.61 9.53 -1.97
C SER A 34 -23.42 8.19 -2.70
N HIS A 35 -22.23 7.94 -3.25
CA HIS A 35 -21.91 6.72 -3.96
C HIS A 35 -21.53 5.62 -2.98
N VAL A 36 -22.32 4.54 -2.95
CA VAL A 36 -22.13 3.43 -2.02
C VAL A 36 -21.63 2.20 -2.76
N ALA A 37 -20.44 1.73 -2.42
CA ALA A 37 -19.97 0.43 -2.89
C ALA A 37 -20.58 -0.67 -2.03
N LEU A 38 -21.11 -1.69 -2.70
CA LEU A 38 -21.64 -2.90 -2.10
C LEU A 38 -20.82 -4.09 -2.55
N THR A 39 -20.75 -5.11 -1.71
CA THR A 39 -20.10 -6.36 -2.09
C THR A 39 -21.06 -7.35 -2.74
N THR A 40 -22.38 -7.14 -2.60
CA THR A 40 -23.44 -7.92 -3.26
C THR A 40 -24.57 -6.98 -3.72
N CYS A 41 -24.63 -6.65 -5.01
CA CYS A 41 -25.77 -5.90 -5.59
C CYS A 41 -26.95 -6.85 -5.88
N ASN A 42 -27.29 -7.70 -4.91
CA ASN A 42 -28.06 -8.91 -5.16
C ASN A 42 -29.29 -8.97 -4.25
N THR A 43 -30.44 -8.54 -4.76
CA THR A 43 -31.76 -8.91 -4.21
C THR A 43 -32.58 -9.72 -5.23
N GLY A 44 -31.96 -10.61 -6.01
CA GLY A 44 -32.65 -11.33 -7.11
C GLY A 44 -31.77 -12.24 -7.98
N ALA A 45 -32.26 -12.62 -9.16
CA ALA A 45 -31.51 -13.41 -10.15
C ALA A 45 -30.32 -12.58 -10.69
N LEU A 46 -29.11 -13.06 -10.39
CA LEU A 46 -27.80 -12.37 -10.46
C LEU A 46 -27.50 -11.62 -11.77
N PRO A 47 -27.39 -10.27 -11.74
CA PRO A 47 -26.84 -9.51 -12.86
C PRO A 47 -25.29 -9.43 -12.82
N CYS A 48 -24.70 -9.17 -11.64
CA CYS A 48 -23.26 -9.35 -11.43
C CYS A 48 -22.96 -10.81 -11.05
N GLY A 49 -21.88 -11.40 -11.60
CA GLY A 49 -21.43 -12.72 -11.18
C GLY A 49 -21.21 -12.81 -9.66
N ALA A 50 -21.35 -14.01 -9.09
CA ALA A 50 -21.08 -14.23 -7.68
C ALA A 50 -19.67 -13.69 -7.31
N ASP A 51 -19.58 -13.00 -6.17
CA ASP A 51 -18.35 -12.42 -5.62
C ASP A 51 -17.71 -11.28 -6.41
N GLN A 52 -18.43 -10.69 -7.37
CA GLN A 52 -17.97 -9.50 -8.06
C GLN A 52 -18.29 -8.22 -7.25
N PRO A 53 -17.31 -7.33 -7.03
CA PRO A 53 -17.59 -6.00 -6.50
C PRO A 53 -18.58 -5.27 -7.40
N CYS A 54 -19.45 -4.47 -6.81
CA CYS A 54 -20.37 -3.65 -7.56
C CYS A 54 -20.62 -2.33 -6.82
N VAL A 55 -21.05 -1.31 -7.55
CA VAL A 55 -21.40 -0.01 -6.96
C VAL A 55 -22.86 0.27 -7.24
N GLN A 56 -23.62 0.57 -6.19
CA GLN A 56 -25.02 0.95 -6.32
C GLN A 56 -25.13 2.47 -6.37
N TYR A 57 -25.89 2.96 -7.35
CA TYR A 57 -26.23 4.36 -7.50
C TYR A 57 -27.62 4.64 -6.89
N PRO A 58 -27.82 5.82 -6.29
CA PRO A 58 -29.07 6.23 -5.65
C PRO A 58 -30.27 6.26 -6.60
N SER A 59 -31.46 6.09 -6.04
CA SER A 59 -32.70 6.00 -6.81
C SER A 59 -33.09 7.34 -7.45
N GLY A 60 -33.42 7.29 -8.75
CA GLY A 60 -33.70 8.48 -9.58
C GLY A 60 -32.49 9.00 -10.38
N ALA A 61 -31.27 8.53 -10.10
CA ALA A 61 -30.08 8.85 -10.89
C ALA A 61 -30.04 8.11 -12.25
N ALA A 62 -30.91 7.10 -12.43
CA ALA A 62 -30.98 6.24 -13.61
C ALA A 62 -31.14 6.99 -14.95
N ALA A 63 -31.77 8.17 -14.94
CA ALA A 63 -31.94 8.99 -16.14
C ALA A 63 -30.68 9.79 -16.52
N THR A 64 -29.66 9.84 -15.64
CA THR A 64 -28.44 10.66 -15.81
C THR A 64 -27.14 9.86 -15.82
N CYS A 65 -27.18 8.56 -15.55
CA CYS A 65 -25.98 7.73 -15.52
C CYS A 65 -25.56 7.36 -16.96
N SER A 66 -24.46 7.94 -17.45
CA SER A 66 -23.89 7.59 -18.75
C SER A 66 -22.84 6.47 -18.65
N GLU A 67 -22.96 5.47 -19.52
CA GLU A 67 -22.03 4.36 -19.77
C GLU A 67 -20.60 4.86 -20.10
N ALA A 68 -19.75 5.02 -19.10
CA ALA A 68 -18.38 5.50 -19.31
C ALA A 68 -17.35 4.38 -19.56
N SER A 69 -17.69 3.11 -19.30
CA SER A 69 -16.86 1.96 -19.65
C SER A 69 -17.75 0.72 -19.77
N ARG A 70 -17.25 -0.35 -20.40
CA ARG A 70 -17.90 -1.67 -20.64
C ARG A 70 -18.61 -2.36 -19.46
N ASN A 71 -18.65 -1.74 -18.29
CA ASN A 71 -19.43 -2.19 -17.17
C ASN A 71 -20.73 -1.39 -17.21
N ASP A 72 -21.62 -1.81 -18.10
CA ASP A 72 -22.91 -1.19 -18.33
C ASP A 72 -23.59 -0.93 -16.98
N CYS A 73 -24.07 0.30 -16.76
CA CYS A 73 -24.93 0.58 -15.61
C CYS A 73 -26.22 -0.20 -15.84
N GLU A 74 -26.37 -1.32 -15.14
CA GLU A 74 -27.53 -2.17 -15.29
C GLU A 74 -28.66 -1.64 -14.40
N ALA A 75 -29.85 -1.53 -15.00
CA ALA A 75 -31.06 -1.18 -14.27
C ALA A 75 -31.54 -2.42 -13.50
N TYR A 76 -31.59 -2.29 -12.18
CA TYR A 76 -32.01 -3.34 -11.27
C TYR A 76 -33.54 -3.44 -11.15
N ASP A 77 -34.23 -2.30 -11.23
CA ASP A 77 -35.69 -2.13 -11.30
C ASP A 77 -36.04 -0.67 -11.69
N ALA A 78 -37.30 -0.24 -11.51
CA ALA A 78 -37.76 1.12 -11.80
C ALA A 78 -37.04 2.23 -10.99
N THR A 79 -36.23 1.86 -10.01
CA THR A 79 -35.63 2.78 -9.03
C THR A 79 -34.15 2.55 -8.72
N CYS A 80 -33.48 1.47 -9.15
CA CYS A 80 -32.07 1.23 -8.82
C CYS A 80 -31.18 1.01 -10.06
N THR A 81 -30.01 1.64 -10.09
CA THR A 81 -28.94 1.46 -11.09
C THR A 81 -27.65 1.03 -10.40
N PHE A 82 -26.93 0.03 -10.92
CA PHE A 82 -25.66 -0.45 -10.37
C PHE A 82 -24.62 -0.68 -11.47
N GLN A 83 -23.35 -0.68 -11.10
CA GLN A 83 -22.23 -1.04 -11.98
C GLN A 83 -21.49 -2.23 -11.39
N CYS A 84 -21.46 -3.35 -12.09
CA CYS A 84 -20.55 -4.45 -11.75
C CYS A 84 -19.13 -4.00 -12.04
N LEU A 85 -18.17 -4.21 -11.13
CA LEU A 85 -16.76 -3.86 -11.35
C LEU A 85 -15.93 -5.04 -11.90
N GLY A 86 -16.60 -6.08 -12.39
CA GLY A 86 -15.99 -7.33 -12.84
C GLY A 86 -15.30 -7.25 -14.20
N ALA A 87 -14.06 -7.75 -14.27
CA ALA A 87 -13.37 -8.32 -15.45
C ALA A 87 -11.90 -8.71 -15.15
N TYR A 88 -11.28 -8.20 -14.08
CA TYR A 88 -9.83 -8.31 -13.87
C TYR A 88 -9.38 -9.03 -12.58
N ASN A 89 -10.28 -9.74 -11.87
CA ASN A 89 -9.86 -10.68 -10.82
C ASN A 89 -9.32 -11.96 -11.45
N THR A 90 -8.08 -11.90 -11.97
CA THR A 90 -7.35 -13.06 -12.53
C THR A 90 -6.89 -14.07 -11.47
N MET A 91 -7.15 -13.79 -10.19
CA MET A 91 -6.85 -14.66 -9.05
C MET A 91 -8.15 -15.09 -8.39
N SER A 92 -8.30 -16.40 -8.15
CA SER A 92 -9.38 -16.93 -7.32
C SER A 92 -9.32 -16.31 -5.92
N ALA A 93 -10.48 -16.13 -5.28
CA ALA A 93 -10.61 -15.64 -3.90
C ALA A 93 -10.03 -14.23 -3.63
N LYS A 94 -9.86 -13.39 -4.67
CA LYS A 94 -9.46 -11.99 -4.54
C LYS A 94 -10.60 -11.05 -4.92
N TRP A 95 -10.88 -10.09 -4.05
CA TRP A 95 -11.81 -8.99 -4.27
C TRP A 95 -11.01 -7.68 -4.45
N THR A 96 -11.30 -6.91 -5.50
CA THR A 96 -10.53 -5.70 -5.86
C THR A 96 -11.46 -4.54 -6.18
N LEU A 97 -11.21 -3.37 -5.59
CA LEU A 97 -11.96 -2.13 -5.82
C LEU A 97 -11.01 -0.96 -6.12
N PHE A 98 -11.28 -0.25 -7.21
CA PHE A 98 -10.60 1.00 -7.56
C PHE A 98 -11.53 2.19 -7.38
N ILE A 99 -11.13 3.13 -6.52
CA ILE A 99 -11.90 4.33 -6.15
C ILE A 99 -11.35 5.51 -6.94
N LYS A 100 -12.01 5.85 -8.05
CA LYS A 100 -11.70 7.04 -8.86
C LYS A 100 -12.88 7.36 -9.79
N ASP A 101 -12.89 8.59 -10.27
CA ASP A 101 -13.81 8.99 -11.32
C ASP A 101 -13.51 8.17 -12.59
N PRO A 102 -14.50 7.47 -13.17
CA PRO A 102 -14.31 6.64 -14.35
C PRO A 102 -13.87 7.50 -15.53
N LYS A 103 -12.88 7.06 -16.30
CA LYS A 103 -12.47 7.71 -17.55
C LYS A 103 -13.06 6.97 -18.74
N THR A 104 -13.33 7.68 -19.84
CA THR A 104 -13.75 7.06 -21.12
C THR A 104 -12.73 6.07 -21.69
N THR A 105 -11.48 6.11 -21.21
CA THR A 105 -10.37 5.23 -21.60
C THR A 105 -10.23 3.99 -20.71
N ASP A 106 -11.00 3.88 -19.61
CA ASP A 106 -11.02 2.69 -18.76
C ASP A 106 -11.68 1.49 -19.46
N GLY A 107 -12.30 1.73 -20.63
CA GLY A 107 -12.62 0.69 -21.61
C GLY A 107 -11.37 0.33 -22.39
N ALA A 108 -10.86 -0.89 -22.21
CA ALA A 108 -9.68 -1.39 -22.91
C ALA A 108 -9.77 -1.18 -24.44
N VAL A 109 -9.12 -0.14 -24.94
CA VAL A 109 -8.57 -0.14 -26.31
C VAL A 109 -7.43 -1.14 -26.27
N VAL A 110 -7.41 -2.12 -27.17
CA VAL A 110 -6.27 -3.02 -27.33
C VAL A 110 -5.01 -2.16 -27.54
N GLY A 111 -4.13 -2.11 -26.54
CA GLY A 111 -2.93 -1.24 -26.52
C GLY A 111 -2.99 -0.01 -25.59
N SER A 112 -4.08 0.22 -24.84
CA SER A 112 -4.15 1.21 -23.77
C SER A 112 -3.44 0.72 -22.50
N THR A 113 -2.73 1.62 -21.81
CA THR A 113 -2.00 1.34 -20.57
C THR A 113 -2.85 1.49 -19.30
N ASP A 114 -4.08 2.01 -19.37
CA ASP A 114 -4.95 2.22 -18.20
C ASP A 114 -5.93 1.04 -18.04
N PRO A 115 -5.75 0.12 -17.06
CA PRO A 115 -6.28 -1.24 -17.17
C PRO A 115 -7.46 -1.64 -16.26
N PHE A 116 -8.13 -0.74 -15.52
CA PHE A 116 -9.04 -1.18 -14.44
C PHE A 116 -10.42 -0.51 -14.43
N PRO A 117 -11.52 -1.29 -14.27
CA PRO A 117 -12.82 -0.73 -13.94
C PRO A 117 -12.77 -0.01 -12.59
N SER A 118 -13.36 1.18 -12.52
CA SER A 118 -13.40 2.02 -11.33
C SER A 118 -14.73 2.72 -11.18
N ALA A 119 -15.01 3.19 -9.98
CA ALA A 119 -16.18 3.99 -9.67
C ALA A 119 -15.85 5.09 -8.65
N PRO A 120 -16.60 6.21 -8.64
CA PRO A 120 -16.59 7.10 -7.49
C PRO A 120 -17.25 6.35 -6.32
N VAL A 121 -16.59 6.32 -5.18
CA VAL A 121 -17.09 5.64 -3.97
C VAL A 121 -16.81 6.54 -2.78
N ASP A 122 -17.87 6.93 -2.07
CA ASP A 122 -17.79 7.77 -0.88
C ASP A 122 -17.92 6.93 0.41
N LYS A 123 -18.59 5.77 0.29
CA LYS A 123 -18.86 4.87 1.41
C LYS A 123 -18.83 3.40 1.00
N ILE A 124 -18.26 2.56 1.86
CA ILE A 124 -18.32 1.10 1.78
C ILE A 124 -19.14 0.60 2.97
N THR A 125 -20.31 0.03 2.70
CA THR A 125 -21.24 -0.47 3.73
C THR A 125 -21.70 -1.87 3.46
N SER A 126 -22.11 -2.57 4.52
CA SER A 126 -22.76 -3.89 4.43
C SER A 126 -21.96 -4.88 3.56
N ALA A 127 -20.64 -4.85 3.74
CA ALA A 127 -19.72 -5.64 2.95
C ALA A 127 -19.78 -7.13 3.35
N ALA A 128 -20.53 -7.91 2.58
CA ALA A 128 -20.56 -9.37 2.58
C ALA A 128 -19.61 -9.95 1.52
N PHE A 129 -18.61 -10.72 1.96
CA PHE A 129 -17.68 -11.42 1.07
C PHE A 129 -17.97 -12.92 1.09
N SER A 130 -17.63 -13.64 0.02
CA SER A 130 -17.68 -15.10 0.02
C SER A 130 -16.75 -15.67 1.09
N ASP A 131 -17.16 -16.79 1.69
CA ASP A 131 -16.38 -17.57 2.67
C ASP A 131 -15.04 -18.08 2.11
N GLU A 132 -14.83 -18.01 0.79
CA GLU A 132 -13.58 -18.37 0.14
C GLU A 132 -12.63 -17.17 -0.04
N THR A 133 -13.06 -15.94 0.24
CA THR A 133 -12.29 -14.71 -0.01
C THR A 133 -11.06 -14.62 0.89
N LYS A 134 -9.87 -14.73 0.29
CA LYS A 134 -8.58 -14.68 1.00
C LYS A 134 -7.83 -13.37 0.82
N ALA A 135 -8.20 -12.58 -0.18
CA ALA A 135 -7.53 -11.31 -0.45
C ALA A 135 -8.52 -10.20 -0.79
N ILE A 136 -8.34 -9.03 -0.17
CA ILE A 136 -9.08 -7.80 -0.47
C ILE A 136 -8.06 -6.73 -0.87
N GLN A 137 -8.32 -6.04 -1.96
CA GLN A 137 -7.55 -4.88 -2.41
C GLN A 137 -8.48 -3.69 -2.67
N ILE A 138 -8.17 -2.56 -2.06
CA ILE A 138 -8.83 -1.28 -2.27
C ILE A 138 -7.76 -0.26 -2.64
N THR A 139 -7.92 0.43 -3.76
CA THR A 139 -6.94 1.40 -4.23
C THR A 139 -7.64 2.69 -4.64
N GLY A 140 -7.29 3.80 -3.99
CA GLY A 140 -7.56 5.13 -4.51
C GLY A 140 -6.63 5.39 -5.69
N PHE A 141 -7.20 5.77 -6.84
CA PHE A 141 -6.47 6.03 -8.10
C PHE A 141 -5.98 4.78 -8.88
N ASP A 142 -5.66 4.98 -10.15
CA ASP A 142 -5.15 3.99 -11.12
C ASP A 142 -3.62 4.03 -11.28
N ASN A 143 -2.98 5.11 -10.84
CA ASN A 143 -1.55 5.36 -11.02
C ASN A 143 -0.75 4.82 -9.82
N THR A 144 0.46 4.34 -10.08
CA THR A 144 1.43 3.89 -9.06
C THR A 144 2.28 5.03 -8.50
N ASN A 145 2.40 6.15 -9.22
CA ASN A 145 3.17 7.34 -8.82
C ASN A 145 2.32 8.38 -8.09
N ILE A 146 1.48 7.93 -7.16
CA ILE A 146 0.69 8.83 -6.31
C ILE A 146 1.60 9.43 -5.24
N GLN A 147 1.60 10.76 -5.16
CA GLN A 147 2.34 11.52 -4.15
C GLN A 147 1.76 11.24 -2.76
N LYS A 148 2.65 11.19 -1.75
CA LYS A 148 2.25 11.06 -0.35
C LYS A 148 1.23 12.15 0.02
N GLY A 149 0.13 11.76 0.68
CA GLY A 149 -0.97 12.64 1.06
C GLY A 149 -2.05 12.82 0.00
N SER A 150 -1.82 12.40 -1.24
CA SER A 150 -2.87 12.31 -2.26
C SER A 150 -3.72 11.07 -1.99
N VAL A 151 -4.84 11.24 -1.30
CA VAL A 151 -5.74 10.15 -0.87
C VAL A 151 -7.18 10.41 -1.30
N LYS A 152 -7.98 9.33 -1.41
CA LYS A 152 -9.43 9.40 -1.52
C LYS A 152 -10.07 9.23 -0.16
N THR A 153 -11.06 10.07 0.16
CA THR A 153 -11.82 9.93 1.40
C THR A 153 -12.95 8.93 1.17
N VAL A 154 -12.96 7.85 1.96
CA VAL A 154 -14.02 6.84 1.94
C VAL A 154 -14.41 6.49 3.36
N SER A 155 -15.71 6.46 3.64
CA SER A 155 -16.24 6.01 4.92
C SER A 155 -16.51 4.50 4.91
N PHE A 156 -16.25 3.82 6.02
CA PHE A 156 -16.46 2.39 6.17
C PHE A 156 -17.46 2.14 7.31
N ASP A 157 -18.28 1.12 7.18
CA ASP A 157 -18.95 0.55 8.35
C ASP A 157 -17.91 -0.05 9.30
N ALA A 158 -18.19 -0.01 10.61
CA ALA A 158 -17.24 -0.39 11.65
C ALA A 158 -16.78 -1.86 11.53
N ASP A 159 -17.60 -2.70 10.92
CA ASP A 159 -17.43 -4.15 10.78
C ASP A 159 -17.17 -4.57 9.32
N ALA A 160 -16.86 -3.61 8.43
CA ALA A 160 -16.84 -3.81 6.98
C ALA A 160 -16.01 -5.02 6.53
N PHE A 161 -14.87 -5.31 7.17
CA PHE A 161 -14.05 -6.47 6.82
C PHE A 161 -14.10 -7.60 7.84
N SER A 162 -14.78 -7.39 8.97
CA SER A 162 -14.75 -8.30 10.11
C SER A 162 -15.48 -9.62 9.87
N ALA A 163 -16.42 -9.66 8.92
CA ALA A 163 -17.17 -10.85 8.55
C ALA A 163 -16.33 -11.90 7.79
N VAL A 164 -15.16 -11.53 7.25
CA VAL A 164 -14.35 -12.43 6.42
C VAL A 164 -13.43 -13.28 7.28
N ALA A 165 -13.91 -14.47 7.65
CA ALA A 165 -13.20 -15.35 8.60
C ALA A 165 -11.84 -15.87 8.10
N VAL A 166 -11.66 -16.00 6.77
CA VAL A 166 -10.46 -16.58 6.15
C VAL A 166 -9.58 -15.55 5.44
N LEU A 167 -9.77 -14.25 5.68
CA LEU A 167 -9.00 -13.21 5.00
C LEU A 167 -7.53 -13.30 5.42
N GLU A 168 -6.64 -13.54 4.45
CA GLU A 168 -5.21 -13.66 4.68
C GLU A 168 -4.46 -12.36 4.33
N ASN A 169 -4.94 -11.64 3.31
CA ASN A 169 -4.29 -10.46 2.74
C ASN A 169 -5.27 -9.28 2.62
N LEU A 170 -4.93 -8.15 3.23
CA LEU A 170 -5.68 -6.91 3.08
C LEU A 170 -4.76 -5.81 2.57
N VAL A 171 -5.13 -5.22 1.43
CA VAL A 171 -4.41 -4.13 0.78
C VAL A 171 -5.33 -2.93 0.68
N ILE A 172 -4.94 -1.82 1.30
CA ILE A 172 -5.60 -0.52 1.15
C ILE A 172 -4.50 0.48 0.78
N THR A 173 -4.70 1.18 -0.33
CA THR A 173 -3.70 2.11 -0.88
C THR A 173 -4.35 3.41 -1.29
N ASN A 174 -3.75 4.55 -0.91
CA ASN A 174 -4.23 5.91 -1.25
C ASN A 174 -5.68 6.20 -0.78
N VAL A 175 -6.09 5.66 0.36
CA VAL A 175 -7.40 5.91 0.97
C VAL A 175 -7.18 6.49 2.36
N ASP A 176 -7.89 7.57 2.69
CA ASP A 176 -7.77 8.18 4.01
C ASP A 176 -8.38 7.28 5.09
N LEU A 177 -7.53 6.76 5.98
CA LEU A 177 -7.94 5.96 7.14
C LEU A 177 -7.74 6.70 8.47
N SER A 178 -7.44 8.00 8.44
CA SER A 178 -7.18 8.79 9.66
C SER A 178 -8.40 8.88 10.60
N THR A 179 -9.61 8.75 10.04
CA THR A 179 -10.88 8.75 10.78
C THR A 179 -11.52 7.37 10.88
N ALA A 180 -10.83 6.31 10.45
CA ALA A 180 -11.38 4.95 10.51
C ALA A 180 -11.61 4.53 11.96
N ALA A 181 -12.77 3.91 12.22
CA ALA A 181 -13.10 3.40 13.54
C ALA A 181 -12.24 2.18 13.90
N SER A 182 -11.96 2.01 15.19
CA SER A 182 -11.47 0.73 15.71
C SER A 182 -12.49 -0.38 15.39
N GLY A 183 -12.01 -1.56 15.00
CA GLY A 183 -12.81 -2.71 14.59
C GLY A 183 -12.83 -2.93 13.07
N LEU A 184 -12.35 -1.97 12.28
CA LEU A 184 -12.36 -2.05 10.83
C LEU A 184 -11.52 -3.23 10.31
N LEU A 185 -10.34 -3.46 10.88
CA LEU A 185 -9.40 -4.46 10.36
C LEU A 185 -9.67 -5.86 10.95
N PRO A 186 -9.74 -6.93 10.12
CA PRO A 186 -10.09 -8.26 10.58
C PRO A 186 -8.92 -9.01 11.23
N GLN A 187 -9.25 -9.90 12.17
CA GLN A 187 -8.26 -10.60 13.01
C GLN A 187 -7.49 -11.72 12.29
N SER A 188 -8.02 -12.22 11.17
CA SER A 188 -7.49 -13.38 10.43
C SER A 188 -6.24 -13.05 9.60
N VAL A 189 -6.01 -11.76 9.32
CA VAL A 189 -5.02 -11.26 8.36
C VAL A 189 -3.60 -11.64 8.78
N SER A 190 -2.84 -12.11 7.78
CA SER A 190 -1.41 -12.41 7.91
C SER A 190 -0.53 -11.35 7.23
N SER A 191 -1.04 -10.71 6.17
CA SER A 191 -0.35 -9.63 5.46
C SER A 191 -1.24 -8.40 5.34
N LEU A 192 -0.82 -7.30 5.94
CA LEU A 192 -1.56 -6.05 6.00
C LEU A 192 -0.75 -4.94 5.30
N TYR A 193 -1.32 -4.38 4.24
CA TYR A 193 -0.74 -3.29 3.47
C TYR A 193 -1.66 -2.08 3.58
N LEU A 194 -1.24 -1.06 4.31
CA LEU A 194 -1.92 0.24 4.40
C LEU A 194 -0.96 1.31 3.89
N GLU A 195 -0.85 1.44 2.57
CA GLU A 195 0.09 2.38 1.92
C GLU A 195 -0.60 3.73 1.69
N ASN A 196 0.08 4.82 2.05
CA ASN A 196 -0.42 6.18 1.81
C ASN A 196 -1.87 6.36 2.31
N CYS A 197 -2.12 6.00 3.56
CA CYS A 197 -3.45 5.96 4.17
C CYS A 197 -3.66 7.03 5.25
N ASN A 198 -2.82 8.07 5.30
CA ASN A 198 -2.81 9.11 6.33
C ASN A 198 -2.77 8.59 7.79
N LEU A 199 -2.19 7.41 8.03
CA LEU A 199 -2.09 6.87 9.40
C LEU A 199 -1.12 7.71 10.23
N ASN A 200 -1.57 8.23 11.37
CA ASN A 200 -0.75 8.96 12.35
C ASN A 200 -0.19 8.05 13.46
N ALA A 201 -0.78 6.88 13.65
CA ALA A 201 -0.41 5.87 14.62
C ALA A 201 -0.76 4.48 14.09
N PHE A 202 -0.26 3.44 14.77
CA PHE A 202 -0.63 2.06 14.47
C PHE A 202 -2.09 1.80 14.83
N PRO A 203 -2.89 1.19 13.93
CA PRO A 203 -4.26 0.76 14.24
C PRO A 203 -4.32 -0.16 15.46
N GLN A 204 -5.25 0.09 16.39
CA GLN A 204 -5.40 -0.73 17.59
C GLN A 204 -5.83 -2.17 17.28
N ASP A 205 -6.50 -2.40 16.16
CA ASP A 205 -6.97 -3.72 15.72
C ASP A 205 -5.84 -4.75 15.58
N ILE A 206 -4.62 -4.28 15.29
CA ILE A 206 -3.39 -5.10 15.21
C ILE A 206 -3.19 -5.92 16.49
N ALA A 207 -3.59 -5.40 17.65
CA ALA A 207 -3.49 -6.09 18.93
C ALA A 207 -4.18 -7.46 18.95
N THR A 208 -5.17 -7.66 18.08
CA THR A 208 -6.00 -8.89 18.04
C THR A 208 -5.61 -9.85 16.92
N MET A 209 -4.74 -9.43 15.99
CA MET A 209 -4.36 -10.22 14.81
C MET A 209 -3.36 -11.31 15.21
N ARG A 210 -3.78 -12.57 15.15
CA ARG A 210 -2.99 -13.70 15.65
C ARG A 210 -1.97 -14.24 14.64
N ASN A 211 -2.25 -14.04 13.36
CA ASN A 211 -1.47 -14.60 12.24
C ASN A 211 -0.57 -13.55 11.56
N LEU A 212 -0.54 -12.33 12.08
CA LEU A 212 0.13 -11.20 11.46
C LEU A 212 1.63 -11.46 11.31
N ALA A 213 2.12 -11.36 10.08
CA ALA A 213 3.51 -11.63 9.71
C ALA A 213 4.13 -10.52 8.86
N ASN A 214 3.36 -9.94 7.94
CA ASN A 214 3.86 -8.91 7.02
C ASN A 214 3.06 -7.63 7.19
N LEU A 215 3.74 -6.53 7.54
CA LEU A 215 3.12 -5.22 7.68
C LEU A 215 3.81 -4.22 6.75
N HIS A 216 3.02 -3.55 5.92
CA HIS A 216 3.47 -2.45 5.09
C HIS A 216 2.66 -1.20 5.38
N PHE A 217 3.30 -0.22 6.01
CA PHE A 217 2.73 1.09 6.34
C PHE A 217 3.49 2.22 5.65
N THR A 218 4.01 1.97 4.45
CA THR A 218 4.77 2.97 3.70
C THR A 218 3.94 4.22 3.38
N LYS A 219 4.60 5.38 3.29
CA LYS A 219 4.02 6.68 2.93
C LYS A 219 2.91 7.18 3.86
N ASN A 220 2.90 6.79 5.14
CA ASN A 220 1.98 7.34 6.13
C ASN A 220 2.61 8.50 6.92
N VAL A 221 1.97 8.95 7.99
CA VAL A 221 2.44 10.04 8.87
C VAL A 221 2.71 9.55 10.29
N ILE A 222 3.09 8.27 10.43
CA ILE A 222 3.42 7.67 11.74
C ILE A 222 4.70 8.31 12.28
N ALA A 223 4.59 8.93 13.45
CA ALA A 223 5.70 9.64 14.09
C ALA A 223 6.40 8.83 15.19
N GLU A 224 5.69 7.86 15.79
CA GLU A 224 6.18 7.10 16.94
C GLU A 224 5.80 5.62 16.86
N MET A 225 6.67 4.76 17.39
CA MET A 225 6.36 3.35 17.63
C MET A 225 5.40 3.20 18.82
N PRO A 226 4.57 2.14 18.88
CA PRO A 226 3.72 1.89 20.04
C PRO A 226 4.56 1.69 21.31
N ALA A 227 4.04 2.13 22.45
CA ALA A 227 4.73 2.04 23.73
C ALA A 227 5.13 0.58 24.05
N ASN A 228 6.35 0.40 24.58
CA ASN A 228 6.82 -0.90 25.05
C ASN A 228 5.84 -1.51 26.07
N GLY A 229 5.47 -2.77 25.87
CA GLY A 229 4.49 -3.47 26.70
C GLY A 229 3.02 -3.22 26.33
N SER A 230 2.73 -2.34 25.36
CA SER A 230 1.37 -2.23 24.81
C SER A 230 0.95 -3.50 24.08
N THR A 231 -0.36 -3.71 23.93
CA THR A 231 -0.91 -4.84 23.18
C THR A 231 -0.51 -4.81 21.70
N VAL A 232 -0.48 -3.63 21.08
CA VAL A 232 0.01 -3.44 19.71
C VAL A 232 1.50 -3.81 19.61
N ALA A 233 2.35 -3.32 20.50
CA ALA A 233 3.76 -3.68 20.52
C ALA A 233 3.98 -5.19 20.70
N THR A 234 3.15 -5.83 21.54
CA THR A 234 3.16 -7.28 21.76
C THR A 234 2.79 -8.05 20.49
N ALA A 235 1.78 -7.58 19.75
CA ALA A 235 1.40 -8.20 18.48
C ALA A 235 2.51 -8.08 17.42
N LEU A 236 3.19 -6.92 17.35
CA LEU A 236 4.30 -6.70 16.41
C LEU A 236 5.50 -7.62 16.65
N GLN A 237 5.69 -8.18 17.85
CA GLN A 237 6.80 -9.11 18.14
C GLN A 237 6.81 -10.37 17.25
N LYS A 238 5.66 -10.71 16.64
CA LYS A 238 5.51 -11.85 15.73
C LYS A 238 5.75 -11.50 14.25
N ALA A 239 5.89 -10.22 13.94
CA ALA A 239 6.10 -9.76 12.57
C ALA A 239 7.43 -10.30 12.03
N LYS A 240 7.43 -10.70 10.76
CA LYS A 240 8.61 -11.10 9.99
C LYS A 240 9.09 -9.99 9.08
N LEU A 241 8.16 -9.20 8.55
CA LEU A 241 8.44 -8.04 7.72
C LEU A 241 7.71 -6.83 8.28
N LEU A 242 8.44 -5.73 8.45
CA LEU A 242 7.89 -4.44 8.82
C LEU A 242 8.48 -3.35 7.91
N ASP A 243 7.63 -2.78 7.08
CA ASP A 243 7.95 -1.65 6.22
C ASP A 243 7.23 -0.39 6.75
N LEU A 244 8.04 0.54 7.26
CA LEU A 244 7.65 1.84 7.79
C LEU A 244 8.29 2.96 6.96
N SER A 245 8.68 2.68 5.72
CA SER A 245 9.34 3.67 4.87
C SER A 245 8.46 4.90 4.60
N ALA A 246 9.07 6.05 4.33
CA ALA A 246 8.38 7.29 4.01
C ALA A 246 7.36 7.76 5.07
N ASN A 247 7.67 7.56 6.36
CA ASN A 247 6.87 8.02 7.51
C ASN A 247 7.46 9.29 8.16
N ALA A 248 7.17 9.54 9.43
CA ALA A 248 7.67 10.66 10.21
C ALA A 248 8.43 10.22 11.48
N LEU A 249 8.93 8.97 11.51
CA LEU A 249 9.60 8.41 12.67
C LEU A 249 10.87 9.19 13.00
N THR A 250 11.03 9.61 14.26
CA THR A 250 12.25 10.27 14.76
C THR A 250 13.19 9.28 15.47
N LYS A 251 12.67 8.13 15.89
CA LYS A 251 13.40 7.04 16.53
C LYS A 251 12.71 5.70 16.27
N PHE A 252 13.47 4.61 16.46
CA PHE A 252 12.96 3.24 16.50
C PHE A 252 13.64 2.49 17.65
N ASP A 253 12.87 2.15 18.68
CA ASP A 253 13.35 1.60 19.96
C ASP A 253 12.69 0.26 20.35
N LEU A 254 11.87 -0.30 19.46
CA LEU A 254 11.16 -1.56 19.69
C LEU A 254 11.99 -2.76 19.23
N VAL A 255 12.18 -3.74 20.12
CA VAL A 255 12.86 -5.01 19.77
C VAL A 255 11.83 -5.99 19.20
N LEU A 256 12.02 -6.35 17.94
CA LEU A 256 11.14 -7.27 17.21
C LEU A 256 11.90 -8.55 16.84
N PRO A 257 11.88 -9.60 17.69
CA PRO A 257 12.79 -10.74 17.57
C PRO A 257 12.58 -11.60 16.32
N GLU A 258 11.37 -11.59 15.75
CA GLU A 258 11.00 -12.39 14.58
C GLU A 258 11.22 -11.68 13.24
N VAL A 259 11.51 -10.38 13.24
CA VAL A 259 11.65 -9.59 12.02
C VAL A 259 12.94 -9.97 11.29
N THR A 260 12.78 -10.32 10.02
CA THR A 260 13.87 -10.60 9.08
C THR A 260 14.13 -9.41 8.15
N THR A 261 13.08 -8.62 7.84
CA THR A 261 13.15 -7.46 6.96
C THR A 261 12.55 -6.23 7.63
N LEU A 262 13.36 -5.19 7.80
CA LEU A 262 12.96 -3.92 8.37
C LEU A 262 13.32 -2.77 7.43
N ASP A 263 12.31 -2.07 6.92
CA ASP A 263 12.50 -0.84 6.15
C ASP A 263 12.05 0.38 6.96
N LEU A 264 13.00 1.24 7.29
CA LEU A 264 12.83 2.51 7.99
C LEU A 264 13.28 3.70 7.13
N SER A 265 13.44 3.50 5.83
CA SER A 265 13.93 4.54 4.92
C SER A 265 12.98 5.74 4.83
N GLN A 266 13.50 6.90 4.41
CA GLN A 266 12.73 8.13 4.22
C GLN A 266 11.94 8.54 5.48
N ASN A 267 12.56 8.44 6.64
CA ASN A 267 12.03 8.91 7.91
C ASN A 267 12.87 10.09 8.44
N GLN A 268 12.66 10.49 9.69
CA GLN A 268 13.37 11.58 10.35
C GLN A 268 14.28 11.06 11.49
N ILE A 269 14.77 9.82 11.36
CA ILE A 269 15.57 9.18 12.40
C ILE A 269 16.94 9.86 12.48
N THR A 270 17.26 10.42 13.65
CA THR A 270 18.53 11.12 13.90
C THR A 270 19.58 10.25 14.59
N THR A 271 19.14 9.19 15.27
CA THR A 271 20.02 8.29 16.01
C THR A 271 19.82 6.86 15.52
N PHE A 272 20.92 6.15 15.30
CA PHE A 272 20.86 4.76 14.85
C PHE A 272 20.03 3.91 15.83
N PRO A 273 19.09 3.09 15.35
CA PRO A 273 18.20 2.32 16.21
C PRO A 273 18.91 1.13 16.83
N THR A 274 19.46 1.29 18.03
CA THR A 274 20.25 0.22 18.71
C THR A 274 19.44 -1.04 19.00
N ALA A 275 18.11 -0.97 19.02
CA ALA A 275 17.21 -2.12 19.14
C ALA A 275 17.47 -3.20 18.08
N VAL A 276 17.94 -2.82 16.88
CA VAL A 276 18.23 -3.78 15.80
C VAL A 276 19.32 -4.78 16.18
N PHE A 277 20.24 -4.43 17.09
CA PHE A 277 21.29 -5.34 17.54
C PHE A 277 20.77 -6.52 18.38
N SER A 278 19.54 -6.41 18.91
CA SER A 278 18.86 -7.51 19.60
C SER A 278 18.00 -8.36 18.66
N MET A 279 17.82 -7.97 17.40
CA MET A 279 16.99 -8.66 16.41
C MET A 279 17.81 -9.72 15.67
N THR A 280 18.00 -10.88 16.29
CA THR A 280 18.93 -11.93 15.81
C THR A 280 18.54 -12.57 14.48
N LYS A 281 17.27 -12.43 14.04
CA LYS A 281 16.76 -12.93 12.76
C LYS A 281 16.83 -11.90 11.63
N LEU A 282 17.23 -10.66 11.91
CA LEU A 282 17.30 -9.59 10.93
C LEU A 282 18.33 -9.91 9.83
N THR A 283 17.91 -9.86 8.58
CA THR A 283 18.77 -10.08 7.40
C THR A 283 18.75 -8.90 6.44
N SER A 284 17.72 -8.06 6.50
CA SER A 284 17.58 -6.86 5.68
C SER A 284 17.22 -5.64 6.51
N LEU A 285 18.02 -4.57 6.41
CA LEU A 285 17.80 -3.30 7.11
C LEU A 285 18.01 -2.10 6.17
N ASN A 286 16.98 -1.27 5.99
CA ASN A 286 17.08 -0.05 5.21
C ASN A 286 16.82 1.19 6.08
N LEU A 287 17.79 2.11 6.12
CA LEU A 287 17.78 3.37 6.86
C LEU A 287 18.06 4.57 5.95
N THR A 288 18.05 4.39 4.62
CA THR A 288 18.31 5.47 3.65
C THR A 288 17.34 6.64 3.80
N GLY A 289 17.77 7.86 3.47
CA GLY A 289 16.88 9.03 3.55
C GLY A 289 16.48 9.41 4.98
N ASN A 290 17.27 9.03 5.99
CA ASN A 290 17.19 9.53 7.36
C ASN A 290 18.29 10.57 7.62
N SER A 291 18.36 11.10 8.85
CA SER A 291 19.33 12.14 9.27
C SER A 291 20.33 11.60 10.29
N ILE A 292 20.83 10.37 10.09
CA ILE A 292 21.79 9.72 11.01
C ILE A 292 23.19 10.29 10.77
N SER A 293 23.70 11.09 11.70
CA SER A 293 24.95 11.85 11.53
C SER A 293 26.22 11.13 11.99
N SER A 294 26.11 10.18 12.93
CA SER A 294 27.27 9.42 13.42
C SER A 294 26.82 8.16 14.15
N LEU A 295 27.62 7.12 14.09
CA LEU A 295 27.32 5.83 14.70
C LEU A 295 28.57 5.28 15.41
N GLN A 296 28.45 4.93 16.68
CA GLN A 296 29.49 4.22 17.42
C GLN A 296 29.02 2.80 17.67
N LEU A 297 29.81 1.82 17.21
CA LEU A 297 29.50 0.40 17.30
C LEU A 297 30.54 -0.32 18.14
N THR A 298 30.14 -1.36 18.85
CA THR A 298 31.08 -2.37 19.32
C THR A 298 31.52 -3.26 18.15
N GLN A 299 32.61 -4.02 18.34
CA GLN A 299 33.05 -5.01 17.34
C GLN A 299 31.93 -6.01 16.99
N ASP A 300 31.13 -6.43 17.98
CA ASP A 300 30.02 -7.37 17.78
C ASP A 300 28.89 -6.73 16.96
N GLN A 301 28.55 -5.47 17.24
CA GLN A 301 27.54 -4.73 16.50
C GLN A 301 27.97 -4.50 15.04
N TYR A 302 29.24 -4.15 14.82
CA TYR A 302 29.82 -4.05 13.48
C TYR A 302 29.76 -5.40 12.73
N THR A 303 30.11 -6.49 13.42
CA THR A 303 30.06 -7.84 12.84
C THR A 303 28.64 -8.26 12.51
N MET A 304 27.66 -7.91 13.35
CA MET A 304 26.24 -8.13 13.08
C MET A 304 25.81 -7.43 11.78
N LEU A 305 26.09 -6.13 11.63
CA LEU A 305 25.66 -5.38 10.43
C LEU A 305 26.29 -5.92 9.15
N LYS A 306 27.52 -6.43 9.21
CA LYS A 306 28.17 -7.09 8.07
C LYS A 306 27.52 -8.40 7.64
N ARG A 307 26.73 -9.04 8.51
CA ARG A 307 26.05 -10.31 8.20
C ARG A 307 24.70 -10.11 7.53
N LEU A 308 24.18 -8.88 7.54
CA LEU A 308 22.96 -8.53 6.80
C LEU A 308 23.18 -8.80 5.31
N SER A 309 22.25 -9.53 4.69
CA SER A 309 22.32 -9.92 3.27
C SER A 309 21.98 -8.77 2.33
N ALA A 310 21.18 -7.82 2.82
CA ALA A 310 20.77 -6.63 2.09
C ALA A 310 20.60 -5.49 3.08
N GLY A 311 20.75 -4.26 2.60
CA GLY A 311 20.49 -3.11 3.44
C GLY A 311 21.30 -1.90 3.03
N ALA A 312 20.90 -0.77 3.60
CA ALA A 312 21.53 0.50 3.35
C ALA A 312 21.41 1.36 4.60
N LEU A 313 22.54 1.86 5.12
CA LEU A 313 22.52 2.58 6.40
C LEU A 313 22.11 4.05 6.25
N GLY A 314 22.15 4.60 5.03
CA GLY A 314 21.81 5.99 4.79
C GLY A 314 22.73 6.99 5.46
N ILE A 315 23.88 6.54 5.96
CA ILE A 315 24.89 7.41 6.55
C ILE A 315 25.66 8.02 5.38
N SER A 316 25.78 9.34 5.37
CA SER A 316 26.58 10.02 4.35
C SER A 316 27.99 9.44 4.37
N SER A 317 28.49 8.98 3.23
CA SER A 317 29.84 8.42 3.14
C SER A 317 30.85 9.47 3.61
N VAL A 318 31.82 9.06 4.44
CA VAL A 318 32.97 9.91 4.74
C VAL A 318 33.66 10.26 3.44
N SER A 319 33.53 11.52 3.01
CA SER A 319 34.26 12.03 1.86
C SER A 319 35.62 12.53 2.34
N GLY A 320 36.60 11.63 2.34
CA GLY A 320 37.97 11.93 2.77
C GLY A 320 38.62 10.74 3.48
N SER A 321 39.95 10.80 3.64
CA SER A 321 40.68 9.81 4.43
C SER A 321 40.23 9.85 5.88
N CYS A 322 39.97 8.70 6.48
CA CYS A 322 39.69 8.57 7.90
C CYS A 322 40.74 9.29 8.77
N ALA A 323 40.32 9.85 9.90
CA ALA A 323 41.23 10.49 10.85
C ALA A 323 42.35 9.52 11.29
N SER A 324 43.53 10.04 11.64
CA SER A 324 44.69 9.24 12.04
C SER A 324 44.34 8.22 13.13
N GLY A 325 44.57 6.93 12.87
CA GLY A 325 44.20 5.83 13.78
C GLY A 325 42.87 5.14 13.47
N ALA A 326 42.14 5.58 12.45
CA ALA A 326 40.98 4.88 11.89
C ALA A 326 41.30 4.32 10.51
N THR A 327 40.84 3.11 10.23
CA THR A 327 40.90 2.47 8.91
C THR A 327 39.55 2.56 8.21
N GLU A 328 39.54 2.74 6.90
CA GLU A 328 38.32 2.63 6.10
C GLU A 328 37.79 1.20 6.14
N GLY A 329 36.50 1.05 6.43
CA GLY A 329 35.75 -0.19 6.40
C GLY A 329 34.49 -0.01 5.56
N LYS A 330 33.94 -1.12 5.08
CA LYS A 330 32.65 -1.14 4.37
C LYS A 330 31.64 -1.91 5.19
N VAL A 331 30.50 -1.28 5.46
CA VAL A 331 29.33 -1.91 6.08
C VAL A 331 28.15 -1.69 5.15
N LEU A 332 27.56 -2.77 4.67
CA LEU A 332 26.51 -2.73 3.66
C LEU A 332 26.96 -1.91 2.43
N ASP A 333 26.22 -0.86 2.09
CA ASP A 333 26.49 0.06 0.98
C ASP A 333 27.38 1.26 1.38
N SER A 334 27.67 1.43 2.66
CA SER A 334 28.29 2.63 3.22
C SER A 334 29.78 2.43 3.52
N VAL A 335 30.61 3.41 3.15
CA VAL A 335 32.04 3.48 3.56
C VAL A 335 32.11 4.21 4.90
N VAL A 336 32.76 3.57 5.87
CA VAL A 336 32.79 4.01 7.26
C VAL A 336 34.21 4.01 7.80
N CYS A 337 34.52 4.95 8.69
CA CYS A 337 35.77 4.89 9.42
C CYS A 337 35.66 3.93 10.60
N VAL A 338 36.72 3.17 10.86
CA VAL A 338 36.81 2.20 11.94
C VAL A 338 38.08 2.48 12.73
N SER A 339 37.95 3.11 13.90
CA SER A 339 39.05 3.22 14.88
C SER A 339 38.95 2.11 15.91
N ALA A 340 40.06 1.51 16.32
CA ALA A 340 40.10 0.85 17.63
C ALA A 340 40.22 1.95 18.69
N SER A 341 39.30 2.02 19.65
CA SER A 341 39.47 2.92 20.78
C SER A 341 40.78 2.60 21.50
N ALA A 342 41.75 3.51 21.46
CA ALA A 342 42.90 3.50 22.35
C ALA A 342 42.38 3.72 23.77
N GLY A 343 42.35 2.66 24.57
CA GLY A 343 42.25 2.80 26.01
C GLY A 343 43.36 3.73 26.48
N GLY A 344 43.00 4.75 27.27
CA GLY A 344 43.97 5.64 27.89
C GLY A 344 45.05 4.83 28.60
N SER A 345 46.30 5.25 28.37
CA SER A 345 47.50 4.79 29.06
C SER A 345 47.27 4.70 30.57
N THR A 346 47.47 3.50 31.14
CA THR A 346 48.31 3.30 32.33
C THR A 346 48.74 1.83 32.40
N THR A 347 50.06 1.69 32.43
CA THR A 347 50.93 0.56 32.75
C THR A 347 50.36 -0.69 33.45
N THR A 348 50.81 -1.83 32.91
CA THR A 348 51.14 -3.12 33.55
C THR A 348 50.04 -4.03 34.10
N GLU A 349 50.19 -5.30 33.72
CA GLU A 349 49.67 -6.55 34.29
C GLU A 349 48.37 -7.17 33.74
N GLU A 350 48.47 -8.50 33.62
CA GLU A 350 47.60 -9.44 32.95
C GLU A 350 46.12 -9.32 33.33
N LYS A 351 45.25 -9.26 32.32
CA LYS A 351 43.88 -9.79 32.40
C LYS A 351 43.34 -10.05 30.99
N LYS A 352 42.96 -11.31 30.73
CA LYS A 352 41.99 -11.66 29.69
C LYS A 352 40.75 -10.79 29.90
N SER A 353 40.59 -9.74 29.10
CA SER A 353 39.39 -8.92 29.06
C SER A 353 39.10 -8.66 27.59
N SER A 354 37.95 -9.14 27.15
CA SER A 354 37.37 -8.90 25.83
C SER A 354 37.57 -7.44 25.43
N SER A 355 38.46 -7.19 24.48
CA SER A 355 38.76 -5.84 24.01
C SER A 355 37.48 -5.22 23.45
N ASN A 356 36.88 -4.28 24.20
CA ASN A 356 35.77 -3.46 23.75
C ASN A 356 36.29 -2.44 22.72
N SER A 357 36.61 -2.92 21.53
CA SER A 357 36.92 -2.09 20.37
C SER A 357 35.64 -1.35 19.97
N VAL A 358 35.59 -0.04 20.20
CA VAL A 358 34.51 0.83 19.72
C VAL A 358 34.85 1.31 18.31
N VAL A 359 34.16 0.78 17.32
CA VAL A 359 34.17 1.17 15.91
C VAL A 359 33.37 2.47 15.75
N VAL A 360 34.07 3.58 15.53
CA VAL A 360 33.44 4.90 15.35
C VAL A 360 33.21 5.20 13.87
N ILE A 361 31.98 5.00 13.41
CA ILE A 361 31.49 5.39 12.09
C ILE A 361 31.15 6.88 12.13
N ARG A 362 32.01 7.70 11.53
CA ARG A 362 31.68 9.10 11.20
C ARG A 362 31.11 9.14 9.79
N ALA A 363 30.29 10.16 9.53
CA ALA A 363 29.94 10.62 8.19
C ALA A 363 30.96 11.69 7.74
#